data_AF-A0A444M8C6-F1
#
_entry.id   AF-A0A444M8C6-F1
#
_cell.length_a   1.000
_cell.length_b   1.000
_cell.length_c   1.000
_cell.angle_alpha   90.00
_cell.angle_beta   90.00
_cell.angle_gamma   90.00
#
_symmetry.space_group_name_H-M   'P 1'
#
loop_
_entity.id
_entity.type
_entity.pdbx_description
1 polymer ?
#
loop_
_entity_poly.entity_id
_entity_poly.type
_entity_poly.pdbx_seq_one_letter_code
_entity_poly.pdbx_strand_id
1 'polypeptide(L)'
;MARRGAAMSSAPFMQLYVGDYLADTLHLTTEQHGAYLLLLMTMWRNGASLPNDPAKLARVCRVSPKRWPQIWAEISEFFAIEGEVMTNARLTKEHQKAVSISQERKTAGKKGGTANALKNINAREAIATAELKHSQISEPDIRE
;
A
#
# COMPACT_ATOMS: atom_id res chain seq x y z
N MET A 1 5.73 4.89 26.40
CA MET A 1 5.95 5.28 24.98
C MET A 1 5.80 4.05 24.10
N ALA A 2 4.71 3.95 23.35
CA ALA A 2 4.47 2.82 22.46
C ALA A 2 5.45 2.85 21.28
N ARG A 3 6.14 1.72 21.06
CA ARG A 3 6.99 1.47 19.89
C ARG A 3 6.14 1.63 18.62
N ARG A 4 6.44 2.63 17.78
CA ARG A 4 6.06 2.57 16.36
C ARG A 4 6.86 1.41 15.76
N GLY A 5 6.26 0.22 15.74
CA GLY A 5 6.76 -0.88 14.93
C GLY A 5 6.93 -0.34 13.51
N ALA A 6 8.10 -0.58 12.92
CA ALA A 6 8.36 -0.26 11.52
C ALA A 6 7.36 -1.05 10.67
N ALA A 7 6.24 -0.43 10.33
CA ALA A 7 5.37 -0.92 9.28
C ALA A 7 6.16 -0.79 7.98
N MET A 8 6.47 -1.93 7.36
CA MET A 8 6.84 -2.00 5.94
C MET A 8 6.01 -0.98 5.18
N SER A 9 6.65 0.00 4.54
CA SER A 9 5.98 1.06 3.81
C SER A 9 5.29 0.47 2.57
N SER A 10 4.12 -0.14 2.75
CA SER A 10 3.30 -0.79 1.72
C SER A 10 2.17 0.12 1.25
N ALA A 11 2.43 1.42 1.08
CA ALA A 11 1.45 2.25 0.42
C ALA A 11 1.22 1.65 -0.98
N PRO A 12 -0.03 1.29 -1.35
CA PRO A 12 -0.30 0.73 -2.67
C PRO A 12 0.12 1.70 -3.76
N PHE A 13 0.20 1.24 -5.02
CA PHE A 13 0.44 2.14 -6.15
C PHE A 13 -0.64 3.23 -6.21
N MET A 14 -0.21 4.51 -6.22
CA MET A 14 -1.12 5.66 -6.36
C MET A 14 -1.38 5.89 -7.84
N GLN A 15 -2.63 5.68 -8.27
CA GLN A 15 -3.02 5.96 -9.64
C GLN A 15 -3.28 7.46 -9.81
N LEU A 16 -2.59 8.08 -10.78
CA LEU A 16 -2.80 9.47 -11.17
C LEU A 16 -3.34 9.52 -12.61
N TYR A 17 -4.54 10.05 -12.77
CA TYR A 17 -5.15 10.26 -14.07
C TYR A 17 -4.75 11.64 -14.58
N VAL A 18 -3.70 11.68 -15.41
CA VAL A 18 -3.05 12.94 -15.83
C VAL A 18 -4.02 13.88 -16.56
N GLY A 19 -4.89 13.35 -17.43
CA GLY A 19 -5.88 14.15 -18.16
C GLY A 19 -6.82 14.90 -17.23
N ASP A 20 -7.49 14.18 -16.32
CA ASP A 20 -8.40 14.78 -15.35
C ASP A 20 -7.65 15.72 -14.38
N TYR A 21 -6.46 15.31 -13.92
CA TYR A 21 -5.65 16.15 -13.04
C TYR A 21 -5.34 17.49 -13.70
N LEU A 22 -4.87 17.48 -14.96
CA LEU A 22 -4.56 18.71 -15.67
C LEU A 22 -5.82 19.53 -15.94
N ALA A 23 -6.92 18.90 -16.34
CA ALA A 23 -8.20 19.58 -16.58
C ALA A 23 -8.68 20.37 -15.36
N ASP A 24 -8.58 19.78 -14.17
CA ASP A 24 -9.02 20.40 -12.91
C ASP A 24 -8.01 21.43 -12.36
N THR A 25 -6.78 21.49 -12.89
CA THR A 25 -5.68 22.28 -12.30
C THR A 25 -4.99 23.25 -13.26
N LEU A 26 -5.58 23.54 -14.43
CA LEU A 26 -4.96 24.41 -15.45
C LEU A 26 -4.61 25.82 -14.96
N HIS A 27 -5.32 26.34 -13.96
CA HIS A 27 -5.10 27.65 -13.36
C HIS A 27 -3.93 27.67 -12.36
N LEU A 28 -3.48 26.52 -11.89
CA LEU A 28 -2.44 26.45 -10.87
C LEU A 28 -1.07 26.81 -11.44
N THR A 29 -0.30 27.53 -10.64
CA THR A 29 1.13 27.73 -10.88
C THR A 29 1.91 26.45 -10.57
N THR A 30 3.15 26.35 -11.08
CA THR A 30 4.05 25.22 -10.80
C THR A 30 4.23 24.96 -9.30
N GLU A 31 4.33 26.01 -8.48
CA GLU A 31 4.47 25.87 -7.02
C GLU A 31 3.20 25.28 -6.39
N GLN A 32 2.01 25.71 -6.83
CA GLN A 32 0.73 25.18 -6.37
C GLN A 32 0.51 23.74 -6.81
N HIS A 33 0.87 23.38 -8.04
CA HIS A 33 0.90 21.97 -8.47
C HIS A 33 1.82 21.13 -7.58
N GLY A 34 3.02 21.64 -7.29
CA GLY A 34 3.98 20.95 -6.42
C GLY A 34 3.41 20.72 -5.01
N ALA A 35 2.83 21.75 -4.41
CA ALA A 35 2.18 21.66 -3.12
C ALA A 35 1.01 20.65 -3.13
N TYR A 36 0.13 20.74 -4.14
CA TYR A 36 -1.01 19.85 -4.27
C TYR A 36 -0.57 18.38 -4.41
N LEU A 37 0.39 18.09 -5.30
CA LEU A 37 0.92 16.73 -5.48
C LEU A 37 1.59 16.20 -4.20
N LEU A 38 2.35 17.03 -3.48
CA LEU A 38 2.96 16.64 -2.20
C LEU A 38 1.90 16.28 -1.16
N LEU A 39 0.79 17.02 -1.09
CA LEU A 39 -0.33 16.67 -0.22
C LEU A 39 -0.97 15.35 -0.64
N LEU A 40 -1.31 15.16 -1.91
CA LEU A 40 -1.92 13.93 -2.41
C LEU A 40 -1.04 12.70 -2.12
N MET A 41 0.26 12.78 -2.41
CA MET A 41 1.21 11.70 -2.12
C MET A 41 1.32 11.40 -0.63
N THR A 42 1.31 12.44 0.21
CA THR A 42 1.41 12.27 1.67
C THR A 42 0.11 11.71 2.24
N MET A 43 -1.05 12.19 1.79
CA MET A 43 -2.36 11.63 2.13
C MET A 43 -2.44 10.17 1.74
N TRP A 44 -2.02 9.81 0.52
CA TRP A 44 -2.05 8.44 0.04
C TRP A 44 -1.27 7.48 0.95
N ARG A 45 -0.11 7.92 1.45
CA ARG A 45 0.68 7.13 2.41
C ARG A 45 0.06 7.05 3.81
N ASN A 46 -0.86 7.95 4.15
CA ASN A 46 -1.48 8.08 5.47
C ASN A 46 -2.98 7.73 5.47
N GLY A 47 -3.44 6.89 4.54
CA GLY A 47 -4.84 6.45 4.53
C GLY A 47 -5.81 7.46 3.94
N ALA A 48 -5.36 8.23 2.94
CA ALA A 48 -6.12 9.27 2.23
C ALA A 48 -6.61 10.44 3.09
N SER A 49 -5.96 10.70 4.23
CA SER A 49 -6.26 11.83 5.10
C SER A 49 -5.00 12.47 5.65
N LEU A 50 -5.11 13.74 6.05
CA LEU A 50 -4.09 14.48 6.79
C LEU A 50 -4.72 15.33 7.89
N PRO A 51 -3.96 15.68 8.95
CA PRO A 51 -4.40 16.69 9.90
C PRO A 51 -4.53 18.06 9.23
N ASN A 52 -5.65 18.76 9.48
CA ASN A 52 -5.89 20.13 9.07
C ASN A 52 -5.11 21.12 9.96
N ASP A 53 -3.79 21.08 9.86
CA ASP A 53 -2.86 21.92 10.62
C ASP A 53 -1.98 22.69 9.63
N PRO A 54 -2.20 24.01 9.45
CA PRO A 54 -1.49 24.82 8.46
C PRO A 54 0.04 24.71 8.56
N ALA A 55 0.60 24.63 9.77
CA ALA A 55 2.04 24.53 9.97
C ALA A 55 2.59 23.15 9.58
N LYS A 56 1.80 22.08 9.74
CA LYS A 56 2.16 20.74 9.23
C LYS A 56 2.01 20.68 7.72
N LEU A 57 0.92 21.20 7.17
CA LEU A 57 0.65 21.19 5.73
C LEU A 57 1.72 21.99 4.96
N ALA A 58 2.09 23.17 5.45
CA ALA A 58 3.19 23.96 4.88
C ALA A 58 4.52 23.16 4.83
N ARG A 59 4.83 22.42 5.90
CA ARG A 59 6.03 21.56 5.97
C ARG A 59 5.96 20.39 4.99
N VAL A 60 4.80 19.76 4.83
CA VAL A 60 4.58 18.70 3.82
C VAL A 60 4.84 19.25 2.41
N CYS A 61 4.31 20.43 2.12
CA CYS A 61 4.47 21.13 0.85
C CYS A 61 5.86 21.75 0.66
N ARG A 62 6.73 21.72 1.68
CA ARG A 62 8.08 22.30 1.69
C ARG A 62 8.09 23.81 1.43
N VAL A 63 7.08 24.52 1.91
CA VAL A 63 6.94 25.96 1.75
C VAL A 63 6.99 26.67 3.10
N SER A 64 7.42 27.94 3.08
CA SER A 64 7.47 28.72 4.31
C SER A 64 6.07 29.01 4.86
N PRO A 65 5.91 29.20 6.19
CA PRO A 65 4.64 29.60 6.77
C PRO A 65 4.08 30.90 6.18
N LYS A 66 4.95 31.81 5.72
CA LYS A 66 4.55 33.06 5.06
C LYS A 66 3.97 32.83 3.66
N ARG A 67 4.46 31.81 2.95
CA ARG A 67 4.05 31.44 1.57
C ARG A 67 2.83 30.51 1.54
N TRP A 68 2.60 29.78 2.63
CA TRP A 68 1.51 28.81 2.72
C TRP A 68 0.12 29.41 2.48
N PRO A 69 -0.29 30.54 3.07
CA PRO A 69 -1.64 31.08 2.87
C PRO A 69 -1.96 31.37 1.40
N GLN A 70 -1.00 31.85 0.60
CA GLN A 70 -1.21 32.16 -0.82
C GLN A 70 -1.33 30.89 -1.68
N ILE A 71 -0.63 29.82 -1.30
CA ILE A 71 -0.78 28.51 -1.96
C ILE A 71 -2.11 27.88 -1.56
N TRP A 72 -2.42 27.88 -0.27
CA TRP A 72 -3.62 27.27 0.29
C TRP A 72 -4.90 27.88 -0.28
N ALA A 73 -4.92 29.21 -0.48
CA ALA A 73 -6.04 29.88 -1.11
C ALA A 73 -6.45 29.26 -2.46
N GLU A 74 -5.47 28.87 -3.28
CA GLU A 74 -5.73 28.29 -4.62
C GLU A 74 -5.99 26.79 -4.61
N ILE A 75 -5.48 26.03 -3.62
CA ILE A 75 -5.60 24.57 -3.63
C ILE A 75 -6.61 24.02 -2.62
N SER A 76 -7.11 24.86 -1.71
CA SER A 76 -8.03 24.43 -0.65
C SER A 76 -9.35 23.87 -1.20
N GLU A 77 -9.79 24.32 -2.38
CA GLU A 77 -10.99 23.84 -3.06
C GLU A 77 -10.97 22.34 -3.40
N PHE A 78 -9.77 21.75 -3.54
CA PHE A 78 -9.61 20.33 -3.82
C PHE A 78 -9.76 19.44 -2.58
N PHE A 79 -9.96 20.02 -1.40
CA PHE A 79 -10.00 19.30 -0.14
C PHE A 79 -11.31 19.52 0.62
N ALA A 80 -11.75 18.47 1.31
CA ALA A 80 -12.83 18.54 2.29
C ALA A 80 -12.22 18.58 3.70
N ILE A 81 -12.67 19.53 4.50
CA ILE A 81 -12.22 19.72 5.88
C ILE A 81 -13.37 19.39 6.82
N GLU A 82 -13.14 18.41 7.68
CA GLU A 82 -14.08 18.00 8.73
C GLU A 82 -13.35 18.09 10.08
N GLY A 83 -13.51 19.24 10.75
CA GLY A 83 -12.79 19.55 11.99
C GLY A 83 -11.28 19.58 11.79
N GLU A 84 -10.58 18.67 12.47
CA GLU A 84 -9.11 18.54 12.40
C GLU A 84 -8.62 17.62 11.28
N VAL A 85 -9.51 17.09 10.45
CA VAL A 85 -9.16 16.14 9.37
C VAL A 85 -9.42 16.77 8.00
N MET A 86 -8.45 16.59 7.11
CA MET A 86 -8.51 17.00 5.71
C MET A 86 -8.46 15.76 4.81
N THR A 87 -9.41 15.68 3.88
CA THR A 87 -9.54 14.58 2.91
C THR A 87 -9.68 15.12 1.48
N ASN A 88 -9.53 14.24 0.49
CA ASN A 88 -9.83 14.51 -0.91
C ASN A 88 -10.74 13.39 -1.42
N ALA A 89 -11.91 13.74 -1.95
CA ALA A 89 -12.96 12.77 -2.25
C ALA A 89 -12.50 11.70 -3.25
N ARG A 90 -11.84 12.13 -4.33
CA ARG A 90 -11.32 11.23 -5.37
C ARG A 90 -10.22 10.32 -4.80
N LEU A 91 -9.24 10.90 -4.12
CA LEU A 91 -8.12 10.16 -3.53
C LEU A 91 -8.61 9.11 -2.53
N THR A 92 -9.61 9.46 -1.72
CA THR A 92 -10.21 8.55 -0.72
C THR A 92 -10.83 7.33 -1.38
N LYS A 93 -11.63 7.55 -2.45
CA LYS A 93 -12.25 6.46 -3.22
C LYS A 93 -11.20 5.54 -3.85
N GLU A 94 -10.21 6.11 -4.52
CA GLU A 94 -9.15 5.32 -5.16
C GLU A 94 -8.29 4.57 -4.13
N HIS A 95 -8.03 5.17 -2.97
CA HIS A 95 -7.28 4.54 -1.90
C HIS A 95 -8.03 3.33 -1.32
N GLN A 96 -9.32 3.47 -1.04
CA GLN A 96 -10.17 2.37 -0.57
C GLN A 96 -10.16 1.20 -1.56
N LYS A 97 -10.30 1.49 -2.86
CA LYS A 97 -10.22 0.49 -3.93
C LYS A 97 -8.86 -0.21 -3.95
N ALA A 98 -7.77 0.55 -3.89
CA ALA A 98 -6.41 0.01 -3.89
C ALA A 98 -6.14 -0.89 -2.67
N VAL A 99 -6.63 -0.49 -1.49
CA VAL A 99 -6.54 -1.28 -0.26
C VAL A 99 -7.35 -2.58 -0.39
N SER A 100 -8.58 -2.54 -0.92
CA SER A 100 -9.41 -3.74 -1.12
C SER A 100 -8.71 -4.75 -2.02
N ILE A 101 -8.24 -4.30 -3.19
CA ILE A 101 -7.54 -5.16 -4.16
C ILE A 101 -6.26 -5.76 -3.54
N SER A 102 -5.49 -4.96 -2.80
CA SER A 102 -4.28 -5.43 -2.13
C SER A 102 -4.60 -6.50 -1.09
N GLN A 103 -5.67 -6.30 -0.31
CA GLN A 103 -6.11 -7.25 0.70
C GLN A 103 -6.62 -8.55 0.07
N GLU A 104 -7.42 -8.49 -0.99
CA GLU A 104 -7.88 -9.66 -1.75
C GLU A 104 -6.69 -10.47 -2.29
N ARG A 105 -5.73 -9.81 -2.94
CA ARG A 105 -4.49 -10.44 -3.44
C ARG A 105 -3.68 -11.07 -2.32
N LYS A 106 -3.57 -10.41 -1.16
CA LYS A 106 -2.88 -10.95 0.02
C LYS A 106 -3.57 -12.21 0.53
N THR A 107 -4.89 -12.24 0.60
CA THR A 107 -5.63 -13.42 1.06
C THR A 107 -5.54 -14.58 0.06
N ALA A 108 -5.64 -14.31 -1.24
CA ALA A 108 -5.47 -15.30 -2.29
C ALA A 108 -4.04 -15.88 -2.29
N GLY A 109 -3.03 -15.02 -2.16
CA GLY A 109 -1.63 -15.41 -2.04
C GLY A 109 -1.36 -16.27 -0.80
N LYS A 110 -1.96 -15.93 0.35
CA LYS A 110 -1.87 -16.76 1.57
C LYS A 110 -2.45 -18.15 1.33
N LYS A 111 -3.65 -18.25 0.76
CA LYS A 111 -4.31 -19.53 0.45
C LYS A 111 -3.48 -20.38 -0.51
N GLY A 112 -2.98 -19.79 -1.59
CA GLY A 112 -2.11 -20.47 -2.54
C GLY A 112 -0.79 -20.94 -1.91
N GLY A 113 -0.17 -20.10 -1.10
CA GLY A 113 1.05 -20.43 -0.35
C GLY A 113 0.84 -21.61 0.61
N THR A 114 -0.26 -21.61 1.38
CA THR A 114 -0.59 -22.73 2.27
C THR A 114 -0.88 -24.02 1.51
N ALA A 115 -1.59 -23.94 0.37
CA ALA A 115 -1.89 -25.12 -0.44
C ALA A 115 -0.63 -25.73 -1.07
N ASN A 116 0.29 -24.89 -1.57
CA ASN A 116 1.58 -25.35 -2.10
C ASN A 116 2.48 -25.92 -1.01
N ALA A 117 2.51 -25.31 0.18
CA ALA A 117 3.24 -25.85 1.32
C ALA A 117 2.74 -27.26 1.69
N LEU A 118 1.42 -27.46 1.75
CA LEU A 118 0.82 -28.75 2.05
C LEU A 118 1.12 -29.79 0.96
N LYS A 119 1.01 -29.43 -0.33
CA LYS A 119 1.37 -30.31 -1.45
C LYS A 119 2.84 -30.74 -1.38
N ASN A 120 3.75 -29.82 -1.04
CA ASN A 120 5.17 -30.12 -0.92
C ASN A 120 5.46 -31.05 0.26
N ILE A 121 4.78 -30.89 1.40
CA ILE A 121 4.91 -31.80 2.54
C ILE A 121 4.47 -33.21 2.13
N ASN A 122 3.26 -33.34 1.55
CA ASN A 122 2.74 -34.63 1.11
C ASN A 122 3.63 -35.30 0.05
N ALA A 123 4.20 -34.52 -0.88
CA ALA A 123 5.13 -35.03 -1.87
C ALA A 123 6.43 -35.57 -1.23
N ARG A 124 6.96 -34.89 -0.22
CA ARG A 124 8.15 -35.35 0.52
C ARG A 124 7.87 -36.61 1.33
N GLU A 125 6.70 -36.70 1.98
CA GLU A 125 6.26 -37.92 2.69
C GLU A 125 6.10 -39.11 1.73
N ALA A 126 5.52 -38.89 0.55
CA ALA A 126 5.37 -39.93 -0.47
C ALA A 126 6.73 -40.44 -0.97
N ILE A 127 7.69 -39.55 -1.23
CA ILE A 127 9.07 -39.92 -1.61
C ILE A 127 9.75 -40.73 -0.50
N ALA A 128 9.69 -40.26 0.74
CA ALA A 128 10.29 -40.97 1.89
C ALA A 128 9.69 -42.38 2.08
N THR A 129 8.39 -42.54 1.86
CA THR A 129 7.71 -43.84 1.97
C THR A 129 8.11 -44.79 0.84
N ALA A 130 8.31 -44.27 -0.38
CA ALA A 130 8.77 -45.06 -1.52
C ALA A 130 10.22 -45.56 -1.35
N GLU A 131 11.11 -44.72 -0.82
CA GLU A 131 12.50 -45.10 -0.51
C GLU A 131 12.57 -46.22 0.56
N LEU A 132 11.76 -46.13 1.62
CA LEU A 132 11.70 -47.17 2.65
C LEU A 132 11.27 -48.54 2.11
N LYS A 133 10.30 -48.58 1.19
CA LYS A 133 9.85 -49.85 0.57
C LYS A 133 10.93 -50.50 -0.30
N HIS A 134 11.75 -49.70 -0.97
CA HIS A 134 12.84 -50.22 -1.81
C HIS A 134 13.97 -50.83 -0.96
N SER A 135 14.24 -50.27 0.23
CA SER A 135 15.27 -50.79 1.15
C SER A 135 14.88 -52.09 1.86
N GLN A 136 13.58 -52.41 1.99
CA GLN A 136 13.12 -53.61 2.70
C GLN A 136 13.15 -54.90 1.86
N ILE A 137 13.57 -54.83 0.58
CA ILE A 137 13.57 -55.98 -0.35
C ILE A 137 14.95 -56.68 -0.42
N SER A 138 15.97 -56.20 0.29
CA SER A 138 17.30 -56.83 0.29
C SER A 138 17.58 -57.62 1.56
N GLU A 139 16.99 -58.81 1.69
CA GLU A 139 17.63 -59.89 2.45
C GLU A 139 17.78 -61.09 1.50
N PRO A 140 19.01 -61.43 1.07
CA PRO A 140 19.20 -62.59 0.22
C PRO A 140 18.93 -63.84 1.05
N ASP A 141 17.95 -64.63 0.63
CA ASP A 141 17.70 -65.96 1.17
C ASP A 141 18.86 -66.87 0.78
N ILE A 142 19.92 -66.84 1.59
CA ILE A 142 21.05 -67.77 1.51
C ILE A 142 20.79 -68.86 2.52
N ARG A 143 20.15 -69.97 2.12
CA ARG A 143 20.29 -71.26 2.82
C ARG A 143 20.36 -72.44 1.86
N GLU A 144 21.34 -73.28 2.18
CA GLU A 144 21.89 -74.47 1.51
C GLU A 144 20.95 -75.67 1.47
#